data_AF-A6DM59-F1
#
_entry.id   AF-A6DM59-F1
#
_cell.length_a   1.000
_cell.length_b   1.000
_cell.length_c   1.000
_cell.angle_alpha   90.00
_cell.angle_beta   90.00
_cell.angle_gamma   90.00
#
_symmetry.space_group_name_H-M   'P 1'
#
loop_
_entity.id
_entity.type
_entity.pdbx_description
1 polymer ?
#
loop_
_entity_poly.entity_id
_entity_poly.type
_entity_poly.pdbx_seq_one_letter_code
_entity_poly.pdbx_strand_id
1 'polypeptide(L)'
;MCQGIRRRRWLKDRLDELLPVSYFHSIFTLPHDLNPIARFNQREIYNLLFRTAADTLLYLSQKYHDATPAIIATLHTWGQDLCLHPHVHILVTSGGMKKDGTWKAGRNDYLFDVFEASEEFKKRFLRKLKNLNKHKKLVNAQGFPEIYKIIEEKPWVVNIQKPFSGAEVVVEYLSRYVYRSAIANGRITAVENSFISFDIKDYKDLDEKGIPRHKDIRMKPQEFIRRFMQHVLPKGFRRSRFYGLFAGAQRTTSKEYCKILFAELLKEFTGSERFKEDAWQPKVCDCCGYSDFKRGQDIQNERPPPILFHYQGRRLHA
;
A
#
# COMPACT_ATOMS: atom_id res chain seq x y z
N MET A 1 4.38 2.02 -22.42
CA MET A 1 4.17 1.10 -21.27
C MET A 1 2.68 0.97 -20.96
N CYS A 2 2.13 -0.25 -21.09
CA CYS A 2 0.75 -0.58 -20.70
C CYS A 2 0.44 -0.09 -19.26
N GLN A 3 -0.73 0.50 -19.02
CA GLN A 3 -1.19 1.10 -17.75
C GLN A 3 -0.52 2.41 -17.26
N GLY A 4 0.50 2.96 -17.93
CA GLY A 4 1.19 4.18 -17.47
C GLY A 4 0.30 5.43 -17.37
N ILE A 5 -0.65 5.60 -18.30
CA ILE A 5 -1.62 6.71 -18.29
C ILE A 5 -2.61 6.55 -17.11
N ARG A 6 -3.11 5.34 -16.86
CA ARG A 6 -4.02 5.05 -15.75
C ARG A 6 -3.36 5.29 -14.40
N ARG A 7 -2.08 4.92 -14.25
CA ARG A 7 -1.28 5.26 -13.06
C ARG A 7 -1.20 6.76 -12.83
N ARG A 8 -0.86 7.53 -13.88
CA ARG A 8 -0.74 9.00 -13.78
C ARG A 8 -2.07 9.66 -13.42
N ARG A 9 -3.18 9.25 -14.04
CA ARG A 9 -4.52 9.74 -13.68
C ARG A 9 -4.85 9.44 -12.22
N TRP A 10 -4.65 8.18 -11.78
CA TRP A 10 -4.89 7.81 -10.40
C TRP A 10 -4.02 8.61 -9.43
N LEU A 11 -2.74 8.81 -9.73
CA LEU A 11 -1.82 9.61 -8.93
C LEU A 11 -2.32 11.05 -8.80
N LYS A 12 -2.66 11.69 -9.92
CA LYS A 12 -3.21 13.05 -9.93
C LYS A 12 -4.46 13.15 -9.04
N ASP A 13 -5.44 12.26 -9.25
CA ASP A 13 -6.68 12.29 -8.48
C ASP A 13 -6.43 12.13 -6.97
N ARG A 14 -5.39 11.39 -6.57
CA ARG A 14 -5.02 11.22 -5.15
C ARG A 14 -4.26 12.42 -4.60
N LEU A 15 -3.38 13.04 -5.38
CA LEU A 15 -2.70 14.28 -4.97
C LEU A 15 -3.72 15.40 -4.76
N ASP A 16 -4.70 15.53 -5.65
CA ASP A 16 -5.79 16.51 -5.56
C ASP A 16 -6.73 16.29 -4.36
N GLU A 17 -6.58 15.18 -3.63
CA GLU A 17 -7.36 14.84 -2.44
C GLU A 17 -6.56 15.00 -1.14
N LEU A 18 -5.25 15.23 -1.24
CA LEU A 18 -4.45 15.45 -0.05
C LEU A 18 -4.88 16.76 0.62
N LEU A 19 -5.01 16.68 1.94
CA LEU A 19 -5.29 17.81 2.81
C LEU A 19 -3.95 18.41 3.26
N PRO A 20 -3.86 19.71 3.56
CA PRO A 20 -2.63 20.34 4.03
C PRO A 20 -2.39 20.00 5.51
N VAL A 21 -2.30 18.71 5.82
CA VAL A 21 -2.14 18.15 7.16
C VAL A 21 -1.02 17.11 7.17
N SER A 22 -0.50 16.78 8.35
CA SER A 22 0.45 15.68 8.48
C SER A 22 -0.20 14.35 8.13
N TYR A 23 0.56 13.48 7.45
CA TYR A 23 0.16 12.11 7.16
C TYR A 23 1.18 11.12 7.73
N PHE A 24 0.74 9.88 7.90
CA PHE A 24 1.57 8.75 8.27
C PHE A 24 1.39 7.61 7.28
N HIS A 25 2.49 6.90 7.04
CA HIS A 25 2.50 5.65 6.30
C HIS A 25 2.47 4.49 7.30
N SER A 26 1.40 3.71 7.26
CA SER A 26 1.24 2.52 8.08
C SER A 26 1.27 1.25 7.22
N ILE A 27 1.92 0.20 7.69
CA ILE A 27 2.00 -1.09 7.01
C ILE A 27 1.49 -2.17 7.94
N PHE A 28 0.46 -2.88 7.52
CA PHE A 28 -0.10 -4.01 8.25
C PHE A 28 0.18 -5.29 7.48
N THR A 29 0.94 -6.21 8.09
CA THR A 29 1.44 -7.42 7.44
C THR A 29 0.85 -8.67 8.09
N LEU A 30 0.46 -9.65 7.26
CA LEU A 30 0.03 -10.95 7.76
C LEU A 30 1.24 -11.85 8.04
N PRO A 31 1.20 -12.68 9.09
CA PRO A 31 2.27 -13.65 9.35
C PRO A 31 2.36 -14.68 8.22
N HIS A 32 3.59 -15.07 7.88
CA HIS A 32 3.88 -16.04 6.81
C HIS A 32 3.20 -17.39 7.05
N ASP A 33 2.99 -17.76 8.31
CA ASP A 33 2.32 -19.00 8.73
C ASP A 33 0.87 -19.09 8.23
N LEU A 34 0.24 -17.95 7.90
CA LEU A 34 -1.11 -17.88 7.33
C LEU A 34 -1.13 -18.12 5.81
N ASN A 35 0.03 -18.11 5.13
CA ASN A 35 0.12 -18.25 3.68
C ASN A 35 -0.55 -19.50 3.11
N PRO A 36 -0.50 -20.70 3.74
CA PRO A 36 -1.21 -21.88 3.26
C PRO A 36 -2.73 -21.67 3.17
N ILE A 37 -3.33 -20.89 4.08
CA ILE A 37 -4.75 -20.52 4.00
C ILE A 37 -4.95 -19.39 2.98
N ALA A 38 -4.10 -18.36 3.02
CA ALA A 38 -4.24 -17.16 2.20
C ALA A 38 -4.17 -17.44 0.69
N ARG A 39 -3.30 -18.37 0.26
CA ARG A 39 -3.14 -18.73 -1.16
C ARG A 39 -4.40 -19.30 -1.80
N PHE A 40 -5.25 -20.00 -1.03
CA PHE A 40 -6.49 -20.58 -1.53
C PHE A 40 -7.71 -19.67 -1.29
N ASN A 41 -7.58 -18.69 -0.40
CA ASN A 41 -8.68 -17.84 0.08
C ASN A 41 -8.38 -16.34 -0.11
N GLN A 42 -7.74 -15.99 -1.24
CA GLN A 42 -7.23 -14.64 -1.49
C GLN A 42 -8.29 -13.56 -1.30
N ARG A 43 -9.51 -13.77 -1.81
CA ARG A 43 -10.58 -12.77 -1.73
C ARG A 43 -10.97 -12.50 -0.29
N GLU A 44 -11.21 -13.55 0.49
CA GLU A 44 -11.67 -13.51 1.88
C GLU A 44 -10.58 -12.93 2.77
N ILE A 45 -9.35 -13.43 2.66
CA ILE A 45 -8.22 -13.02 3.47
C ILE A 45 -7.78 -11.59 3.16
N TYR A 46 -7.70 -11.19 1.88
CA TYR A 46 -7.32 -9.82 1.55
C TYR A 46 -8.43 -8.82 1.88
N ASN A 47 -9.70 -9.20 1.73
CA ASN A 47 -10.81 -8.38 2.23
C ASN A 47 -10.73 -8.18 3.73
N LEU A 48 -10.42 -9.25 4.47
CA LEU A 48 -10.29 -9.20 5.91
C LEU A 48 -9.12 -8.28 6.31
N LEU A 49 -7.94 -8.47 5.73
CA LEU A 49 -6.75 -7.64 5.95
C LEU A 49 -7.04 -6.16 5.75
N PHE A 50 -7.66 -5.79 4.63
CA PHE A 50 -8.06 -4.41 4.36
C PHE A 50 -8.97 -3.84 5.45
N ARG A 51 -10.03 -4.56 5.79
CA ARG A 51 -11.03 -4.09 6.74
C ARG A 51 -10.44 -3.97 8.14
N THR A 52 -9.68 -4.95 8.61
CA THR A 52 -9.17 -4.92 9.99
C THR A 52 -8.07 -3.90 10.16
N ALA A 53 -7.21 -3.68 9.15
CA ALA A 53 -6.21 -2.62 9.20
C ALA A 53 -6.87 -1.23 9.27
N ALA A 54 -7.89 -0.98 8.46
CA ALA A 54 -8.67 0.26 8.52
C ALA A 54 -9.45 0.39 9.84
N ASP A 55 -10.16 -0.66 10.28
CA ASP A 55 -10.92 -0.68 11.54
C ASP A 55 -10.02 -0.37 12.75
N THR A 56 -8.77 -0.86 12.75
CA THR A 56 -7.79 -0.54 13.80
C THR A 56 -7.47 0.95 13.84
N LEU A 57 -7.13 1.56 12.71
CA LEU A 57 -6.81 3.00 12.65
C LEU A 57 -8.01 3.89 12.98
N LEU A 58 -9.20 3.52 12.49
CA LEU A 58 -10.45 4.21 12.82
C LEU A 58 -10.74 4.15 14.32
N TYR A 59 -10.58 2.97 14.92
CA TYR A 59 -10.77 2.78 16.36
C TYR A 59 -9.80 3.63 17.19
N LEU A 60 -8.50 3.60 16.87
CA LEU A 60 -7.49 4.36 17.62
C LEU A 60 -7.71 5.88 17.46
N SER A 61 -8.08 6.34 16.27
CA SER A 61 -8.42 7.75 16.04
C SER A 61 -9.65 8.16 16.84
N GLN A 62 -10.68 7.32 16.88
CA GLN A 62 -11.86 7.58 17.70
C GLN A 62 -11.51 7.60 19.20
N LYS A 63 -10.68 6.67 19.67
CA LYS A 63 -10.24 6.55 21.07
C LYS A 63 -9.43 7.75 21.55
N TYR A 64 -8.49 8.24 20.74
CA TYR A 64 -7.52 9.27 21.16
C TYR A 64 -7.85 10.68 20.68
N HIS A 65 -8.69 10.82 19.65
CA HIS A 65 -8.95 12.11 19.02
C HIS A 65 -10.44 12.44 18.87
N ASP A 66 -11.34 11.48 19.14
CA ASP A 66 -12.79 11.61 18.87
C ASP A 66 -13.06 12.12 17.44
N ALA A 67 -12.29 11.61 16.49
CA ALA A 67 -12.25 12.11 15.12
C ALA A 67 -12.06 11.00 14.10
N THR A 68 -12.61 11.22 12.90
CA THR A 68 -12.52 10.31 11.75
C THR A 68 -11.37 10.75 10.84
N PRO A 69 -10.31 9.93 10.67
CA PRO A 69 -9.19 10.26 9.80
C PRO A 69 -9.54 9.99 8.33
N ALA A 70 -8.72 10.50 7.41
CA ALA A 70 -8.79 10.13 6.00
C ALA A 70 -7.78 8.99 5.72
N ILE A 71 -8.23 7.91 5.06
CA ILE A 71 -7.43 6.69 4.87
C ILE A 71 -7.44 6.25 3.41
N ILE A 72 -6.24 6.00 2.86
CA ILE A 72 -6.02 5.36 1.56
C ILE A 72 -5.22 4.08 1.79
N ALA A 73 -5.79 2.92 1.49
CA ALA A 73 -5.15 1.62 1.66
C ALA A 73 -4.87 0.97 0.31
N THR A 74 -3.69 0.36 0.14
CA THR A 74 -3.28 -0.37 -1.06
C THR A 74 -2.68 -1.73 -0.71
N LEU A 75 -3.18 -2.78 -1.35
CA LEU A 75 -2.72 -4.16 -1.16
C LEU A 75 -1.41 -4.40 -1.91
N HIS A 76 -0.53 -5.14 -1.24
CA HIS A 76 0.70 -5.69 -1.77
C HIS A 76 0.78 -7.17 -1.35
N THR A 77 1.19 -8.08 -2.23
CA THR A 77 1.15 -9.53 -1.96
C THR A 77 2.50 -10.26 -2.11
N TRP A 78 3.60 -9.58 -2.37
CA TRP A 78 4.91 -10.18 -2.64
C TRP A 78 6.04 -9.56 -1.82
N GLY A 79 7.06 -10.37 -1.54
CA GLY A 79 8.39 -9.90 -1.11
C GLY A 79 9.29 -9.62 -2.31
N GLN A 80 10.54 -9.20 -2.06
CA GLN A 80 11.51 -8.97 -3.14
C GLN A 80 11.75 -10.23 -3.99
N ASP A 81 11.75 -11.40 -3.37
CA ASP A 81 11.98 -12.70 -4.00
C ASP A 81 10.71 -13.35 -4.60
N LEU A 82 9.61 -12.59 -4.71
CA LEU A 82 8.30 -13.04 -5.17
C LEU A 82 7.64 -14.11 -4.27
N CYS A 83 8.10 -14.27 -3.03
CA CYS A 83 7.34 -15.06 -2.06
C CYS A 83 6.06 -14.33 -1.65
N LEU A 84 5.01 -15.09 -1.35
CA LEU A 84 3.74 -14.55 -0.87
C LEU A 84 3.95 -13.81 0.46
N HIS A 85 3.66 -12.52 0.46
CA HIS A 85 3.82 -11.64 1.62
C HIS A 85 2.67 -10.61 1.63
N PRO A 86 1.45 -10.99 2.03
CA PRO A 86 0.30 -10.11 2.01
C PRO A 86 0.40 -9.01 3.07
N HIS A 87 0.39 -7.77 2.63
CA HIS A 87 0.38 -6.60 3.48
C HIS A 87 -0.39 -5.45 2.82
N VAL A 88 -0.88 -4.52 3.64
CA VAL A 88 -1.50 -3.28 3.14
C VAL A 88 -0.67 -2.09 3.56
N HIS A 89 -0.32 -1.27 2.57
CA HIS A 89 0.22 0.06 2.80
C HIS A 89 -0.94 1.04 2.94
N ILE A 90 -0.90 1.84 3.98
CA ILE A 90 -1.95 2.79 4.32
C ILE A 90 -1.36 4.17 4.47
N LEU A 91 -1.90 5.15 3.75
CA LEU A 91 -1.70 6.56 4.03
C LEU A 91 -2.88 7.03 4.89
N VAL A 92 -2.59 7.61 6.05
CA VAL A 92 -3.58 8.06 7.02
C VAL A 92 -3.24 9.47 7.53
N THR A 93 -4.25 10.33 7.68
CA THR A 93 -4.06 11.67 8.25
C THR A 93 -3.71 11.61 9.74
N SER A 94 -2.87 12.53 10.19
CA SER A 94 -2.69 12.80 11.61
C SER A 94 -3.80 13.72 12.11
N GLY A 95 -4.77 13.12 12.79
CA GLY A 95 -6.02 13.78 13.12
C GLY A 95 -7.13 13.49 12.11
N GLY A 96 -8.26 14.16 12.27
CA GLY A 96 -9.46 13.87 11.51
C GLY A 96 -10.61 14.81 11.79
N MET A 97 -11.75 14.53 11.16
CA MET A 97 -12.98 15.29 11.32
C MET A 97 -13.77 14.80 12.53
N LYS A 98 -14.19 15.73 13.38
CA LYS A 98 -15.14 15.46 14.46
C LYS A 98 -16.58 15.41 13.94
N LYS A 99 -17.49 14.95 14.79
CA LYS A 99 -18.93 14.89 14.46
C LYS A 99 -19.57 16.27 14.24
N ASP A 100 -19.02 17.30 14.88
CA ASP A 100 -19.46 18.70 14.73
C ASP A 100 -18.95 19.39 13.45
N GLY A 101 -18.18 18.68 12.61
CA GLY A 101 -17.57 19.22 11.40
C GLY A 101 -16.25 19.97 11.63
N THR A 102 -15.76 20.08 12.87
CA THR A 102 -14.45 20.69 13.12
C THR A 102 -13.31 19.71 12.88
N TRP A 103 -12.15 20.21 12.47
CA TRP A 103 -10.95 19.39 12.33
C TRP A 103 -10.21 19.29 13.67
N LYS A 104 -9.95 18.05 14.10
CA LYS A 104 -9.01 17.77 15.19
C LYS A 104 -7.63 17.49 14.60
N ALA A 105 -6.70 18.42 14.80
CA ALA A 105 -5.30 18.19 14.44
C ALA A 105 -4.69 17.07 15.30
N GLY A 106 -3.93 16.18 14.66
CA GLY A 106 -3.07 15.20 15.33
C GLY A 106 -1.65 15.74 15.50
N ARG A 107 -0.76 14.90 16.04
CA ARG A 107 0.66 15.24 16.22
C ARG A 107 1.44 15.10 14.91
N ASN A 108 2.50 15.88 14.75
CA ASN A 108 3.30 15.87 13.52
C ASN A 108 4.37 14.78 13.48
N ASP A 109 4.70 14.18 14.62
CA ASP A 109 5.81 13.24 14.83
C ASP A 109 5.35 11.84 15.26
N TYR A 110 4.10 11.72 15.67
CA TYR A 110 3.51 10.51 16.22
C TYR A 110 2.05 10.36 15.80
N LEU A 111 1.66 9.13 15.43
CA LEU A 111 0.26 8.82 15.16
C LEU A 111 -0.34 8.02 16.33
N PHE A 112 0.07 6.76 16.49
CA PHE A 112 -0.39 5.87 17.54
C PHE A 112 0.76 4.97 18.01
N ASP A 113 0.56 4.32 19.15
CA ASP A 113 1.47 3.31 19.64
C ASP A 113 1.43 2.08 18.74
N VAL A 114 2.60 1.62 18.30
CA VAL A 114 2.71 0.54 17.32
C VAL A 114 2.36 -0.82 17.92
N PHE A 115 2.59 -1.02 19.22
CA PHE A 115 2.26 -2.27 19.90
C PHE A 115 0.75 -2.36 20.11
N GLU A 116 0.11 -1.27 20.54
CA GLU A 116 -1.35 -1.21 20.64
C GLU A 116 -2.02 -1.44 19.27
N ALA A 117 -1.52 -0.78 18.22
CA ALA A 117 -2.03 -0.99 16.86
C ALA A 117 -1.86 -2.45 16.39
N SER A 118 -0.73 -3.08 16.72
CA SER A 118 -0.46 -4.48 16.38
C SER A 118 -1.41 -5.44 17.11
N GLU A 119 -1.62 -5.25 18.40
CA GLU A 119 -2.52 -6.08 19.21
C GLU A 119 -3.98 -5.91 18.80
N GLU A 120 -4.44 -4.68 18.58
CA GLU A 120 -5.80 -4.42 18.08
C GLU A 120 -6.03 -5.03 16.71
N PHE A 121 -5.06 -4.91 15.81
CA PHE A 121 -5.13 -5.54 14.48
C PHE A 121 -5.20 -7.05 14.57
N LYS A 122 -4.27 -7.68 15.31
CA LYS A 122 -4.22 -9.13 15.55
C LYS A 122 -5.54 -9.64 16.10
N LYS A 123 -6.02 -9.06 17.21
CA LYS A 123 -7.28 -9.43 17.87
C LYS A 123 -8.48 -9.35 16.91
N ARG A 124 -8.60 -8.25 16.15
CA ARG A 124 -9.71 -8.05 15.19
C ARG A 124 -9.63 -9.04 14.03
N PHE A 125 -8.43 -9.29 13.51
CA PHE A 125 -8.21 -10.22 12.41
C PHE A 125 -8.53 -11.65 12.83
N LEU A 126 -7.93 -12.13 13.92
CA LEU A 126 -8.12 -13.51 14.40
C LEU A 126 -9.59 -13.82 14.69
N ARG A 127 -10.30 -12.90 15.38
CA ARG A 127 -11.74 -13.06 15.64
C ARG A 127 -12.55 -13.25 14.35
N LYS A 128 -12.32 -12.40 13.35
CA LYS A 128 -13.06 -12.48 12.07
C LYS A 128 -12.61 -13.67 11.22
N LEU A 129 -11.34 -14.06 11.27
CA LEU A 129 -10.80 -15.25 10.60
C LEU A 129 -11.45 -16.52 11.17
N LYS A 130 -11.53 -16.63 12.49
CA LYS A 130 -12.21 -17.74 13.18
C LYS A 130 -13.68 -17.86 12.75
N ASN A 131 -14.37 -16.74 12.57
CA ASN A 131 -15.73 -16.71 12.05
C ASN A 131 -15.81 -17.18 10.59
N LEU A 132 -14.88 -16.77 9.71
CA LEU A 132 -14.84 -17.27 8.33
C LEU A 132 -14.70 -18.79 8.29
N ASN A 133 -13.84 -19.36 9.14
CA ASN A 133 -13.68 -20.81 9.25
C ASN A 133 -14.94 -21.49 9.79
N LYS A 134 -15.50 -20.97 10.90
CA LYS A 134 -16.73 -21.51 11.53
C LYS A 134 -17.91 -21.58 10.55
N HIS A 135 -18.03 -20.58 9.68
CA HIS A 135 -19.09 -20.51 8.66
C HIS A 135 -18.70 -21.16 7.32
N LYS A 136 -17.65 -21.99 7.28
CA LYS A 136 -17.17 -22.71 6.10
C LYS A 136 -16.96 -21.80 4.87
N LYS A 137 -16.50 -20.58 5.10
CA LYS A 137 -16.16 -19.61 4.04
C LYS A 137 -14.72 -19.76 3.55
N LEU A 138 -13.91 -20.57 4.23
CA LEU A 138 -12.55 -20.90 3.81
C LEU A 138 -12.55 -22.25 3.10
N VAL A 139 -11.94 -22.30 1.92
CA VAL A 139 -11.64 -23.52 1.17
C VAL A 139 -10.23 -24.00 1.49
N ASN A 140 -10.01 -25.32 1.39
CA ASN A 140 -8.71 -25.95 1.64
C ASN A 140 -8.07 -25.55 2.99
N ALA A 141 -8.88 -25.63 4.06
CA ALA A 141 -8.55 -25.15 5.40
C ALA A 141 -8.36 -26.31 6.41
N GLN A 142 -7.92 -27.48 5.97
CA GLN A 142 -7.81 -28.69 6.79
C GLN A 142 -6.84 -28.52 7.97
N GLY A 143 -5.75 -27.75 7.79
CA GLY A 143 -4.79 -27.41 8.85
C GLY A 143 -5.08 -26.09 9.57
N PHE A 144 -6.34 -25.62 9.53
CA PHE A 144 -6.71 -24.33 10.14
C PHE A 144 -6.46 -24.29 11.66
N PRO A 145 -6.84 -25.30 12.47
CA PRO A 145 -6.62 -25.25 13.92
C PRO A 145 -5.16 -25.03 14.31
N GLU A 146 -4.24 -25.75 13.66
CA GLU A 146 -2.80 -25.68 13.92
C GLU A 146 -2.23 -24.34 13.48
N ILE A 147 -2.57 -23.90 12.26
CA ILE A 147 -2.15 -22.59 11.74
C ILE A 147 -2.68 -21.46 12.62
N TYR A 148 -3.95 -21.54 13.03
CA TYR A 148 -4.59 -20.53 13.87
C TYR A 148 -3.89 -20.39 15.22
N LYS A 149 -3.54 -21.52 15.87
CA LYS A 149 -2.77 -21.51 17.12
C LYS A 149 -1.42 -20.81 16.96
N ILE A 150 -0.66 -21.15 15.91
CA ILE A 150 0.65 -20.54 15.63
C ILE A 150 0.53 -19.02 15.48
N ILE A 151 -0.42 -18.54 14.67
CA ILE A 151 -0.58 -17.09 14.44
C ILE A 151 -1.21 -16.35 15.63
N GLU A 152 -1.91 -17.06 16.52
CA GLU A 152 -2.46 -16.51 17.76
C GLU A 152 -1.36 -16.31 18.81
N GLU A 153 -0.37 -17.19 18.87
CA GLU A 153 0.78 -17.06 19.78
C GLU A 153 1.83 -16.07 19.25
N LYS A 154 2.03 -16.00 17.93
CA LYS A 154 3.04 -15.14 17.30
C LYS A 154 2.74 -13.64 17.51
N PRO A 155 3.75 -12.78 17.78
CA PRO A 155 3.57 -11.34 17.74
C PRO A 155 3.35 -10.86 16.29
N TRP A 156 2.39 -9.96 16.10
CA TRP A 156 2.10 -9.38 14.79
C TRP A 156 2.82 -8.03 14.65
N VAL A 157 3.20 -7.69 13.43
CA VAL A 157 4.00 -6.50 13.15
C VAL A 157 3.16 -5.51 12.35
N VAL A 158 2.89 -4.37 12.97
CA VAL A 158 2.46 -3.15 12.30
C VAL A 158 3.64 -2.19 12.28
N ASN A 159 3.79 -1.45 11.19
CA ASN A 159 4.72 -0.34 11.10
C ASN A 159 3.92 0.95 10.95
N ILE A 160 4.30 2.01 11.66
CA ILE A 160 3.71 3.34 11.53
C ILE A 160 4.86 4.34 11.51
N GLN A 161 4.99 5.09 10.41
CA GLN A 161 6.08 6.03 10.22
C GLN A 161 5.60 7.31 9.57
N LYS A 162 6.20 8.43 9.97
CA LYS A 162 6.04 9.67 9.23
C LYS A 162 6.77 9.55 7.88
N PRO A 163 6.16 9.96 6.77
CA PRO A 163 6.86 10.00 5.50
C PRO A 163 7.89 11.14 5.52
N PHE A 164 9.17 10.79 5.38
CA PHE A 164 10.28 11.74 5.36
C PHE A 164 10.16 12.80 4.25
N SER A 165 9.45 12.49 3.17
CA SER A 165 9.39 13.35 1.97
C SER A 165 7.98 13.86 1.65
N GLY A 166 7.09 13.88 2.63
CA GLY A 166 5.70 14.33 2.45
C GLY A 166 4.74 13.24 1.97
N ALA A 167 3.44 13.54 2.03
CA ALA A 167 2.37 12.60 1.70
C ALA A 167 2.35 12.27 0.20
N GLU A 168 2.73 13.23 -0.64
CA GLU A 168 2.81 13.16 -2.10
C GLU A 168 3.71 12.02 -2.55
N VAL A 169 4.89 11.90 -1.91
CA VAL A 169 5.86 10.83 -2.22
C VAL A 169 5.31 9.45 -1.83
N VAL A 170 4.53 9.37 -0.74
CA VAL A 170 3.84 8.11 -0.40
C VAL A 170 2.76 7.80 -1.42
N VAL A 171 1.95 8.78 -1.85
CA VAL A 171 0.93 8.56 -2.89
C VAL A 171 1.59 8.13 -4.20
N GLU A 172 2.70 8.74 -4.58
CA GLU A 172 3.47 8.35 -5.75
C GLU A 172 3.98 6.91 -5.62
N TYR A 173 4.56 6.56 -4.47
CA TYR A 173 4.96 5.20 -4.14
C TYR A 173 3.78 4.23 -4.26
N LEU A 174 2.63 4.52 -3.63
CA LEU A 174 1.42 3.72 -3.69
C LEU A 174 0.93 3.54 -5.14
N SER A 175 0.99 4.59 -5.97
CA SER A 175 0.57 4.54 -7.38
C SER A 175 1.32 3.46 -8.17
N ARG A 176 2.58 3.19 -7.81
CA ARG A 176 3.38 2.14 -8.42
C ARG A 176 2.78 0.77 -8.12
N TYR A 177 2.29 0.51 -6.91
CA TYR A 177 1.70 -0.78 -6.55
C TYR A 177 0.27 -0.98 -7.09
N VAL A 178 -0.47 0.10 -7.33
CA VAL A 178 -1.82 -0.01 -7.91
C VAL A 178 -1.79 -0.62 -9.31
N TYR A 179 -0.82 -0.23 -10.15
CA TYR A 179 -0.80 -0.60 -11.57
C TYR A 179 0.40 -1.45 -12.02
N ARG A 180 1.45 -1.59 -11.20
CA ARG A 180 2.60 -2.43 -11.55
C ARG A 180 2.31 -3.91 -11.27
N SER A 181 2.98 -4.75 -12.05
CA SER A 181 3.08 -6.18 -11.82
C SER A 181 3.97 -6.50 -10.62
N ALA A 182 3.98 -7.76 -10.16
CA ALA A 182 4.74 -8.20 -9.00
C ALA A 182 6.27 -8.00 -9.14
N ILE A 183 6.76 -7.99 -10.38
CA ILE A 183 8.15 -7.71 -10.70
C ILE A 183 8.25 -6.60 -11.74
N ALA A 184 9.31 -5.81 -11.65
CA ALA A 184 9.68 -4.83 -12.66
C ALA A 184 10.52 -5.47 -13.76
N ASN A 185 10.34 -5.07 -15.02
CA ASN A 185 11.19 -5.56 -16.12
C ASN A 185 12.67 -5.33 -15.83
N GLY A 186 13.06 -4.14 -15.34
CA GLY A 186 14.44 -3.83 -14.98
C GLY A 186 14.99 -4.55 -13.74
N ARG A 187 14.20 -5.42 -13.09
CA ARG A 187 14.72 -6.36 -12.08
C ARG A 187 15.09 -7.70 -12.69
N ILE A 188 14.55 -8.07 -13.86
CA ILE A 188 14.89 -9.33 -14.53
C ILE A 188 16.23 -9.13 -15.23
N THR A 189 17.25 -9.88 -14.80
CA THR A 189 18.63 -9.74 -15.27
C THR A 189 18.97 -10.75 -16.36
N ALA A 190 18.31 -11.92 -16.38
CA ALA A 190 18.46 -12.92 -17.45
C ALA A 190 17.20 -13.78 -17.61
N VAL A 191 16.93 -14.22 -18.84
CA VAL A 191 15.86 -15.17 -19.19
C VAL A 191 16.44 -16.22 -20.13
N GLU A 192 16.58 -17.44 -19.63
CA GLU A 192 17.13 -18.60 -20.34
C GLU A 192 16.16 -19.77 -20.28
N ASN A 193 16.33 -20.76 -21.16
CA ASN A 193 15.45 -21.94 -21.20
C ASN A 193 15.43 -22.73 -19.88
N SER A 194 16.53 -22.74 -19.13
CA SER A 194 16.65 -23.48 -17.87
C SER A 194 16.50 -22.61 -16.62
N PHE A 195 16.51 -21.28 -16.74
CA PHE A 195 16.44 -20.37 -15.58
C PHE A 195 16.00 -18.95 -15.91
N ILE A 196 15.50 -18.28 -14.88
CA ILE A 196 15.31 -16.83 -14.85
C ILE A 196 16.12 -16.28 -13.69
N SER A 197 16.81 -15.17 -13.93
CA SER A 197 17.55 -14.42 -12.90
C SER A 197 16.92 -13.06 -12.68
N PHE A 198 16.86 -12.61 -11.43
CA PHE A 198 16.45 -11.26 -11.10
C PHE A 198 17.09 -10.71 -9.83
N ASP A 199 17.30 -9.40 -9.84
CA ASP A 199 17.91 -8.60 -8.78
C ASP A 199 16.92 -8.40 -7.62
N ILE A 200 17.34 -8.74 -6.40
CA ILE A 200 16.62 -8.54 -5.16
C ILE A 200 17.43 -7.65 -4.22
N LYS A 201 16.72 -6.86 -3.40
CA LYS A 201 17.30 -6.30 -2.18
C LYS A 201 17.20 -7.33 -1.08
N ASP A 202 18.35 -7.78 -0.59
CA ASP A 202 18.40 -8.69 0.54
C ASP A 202 18.39 -7.90 1.85
N TYR A 203 17.21 -7.81 2.47
CA TYR A 203 17.04 -7.10 3.73
C TYR A 203 17.69 -7.81 4.93
N LYS A 204 18.19 -9.04 4.74
CA LYS A 204 18.97 -9.77 5.74
C LYS A 204 20.48 -9.50 5.61
N ASP A 205 20.92 -9.00 4.45
CA ASP A 205 22.31 -8.66 4.17
C ASP A 205 22.43 -7.14 4.05
N LEU A 206 22.79 -6.50 5.16
CA LEU A 206 22.94 -5.06 5.25
C LEU A 206 24.43 -4.69 5.13
N ASP A 207 24.72 -3.62 4.41
CA ASP A 207 26.05 -3.01 4.46
C ASP A 207 26.31 -2.30 5.80
N GLU A 208 27.52 -1.75 5.96
CA GLU A 208 27.95 -1.03 7.16
C GLU A 208 27.07 0.20 7.49
N LYS A 209 26.31 0.70 6.51
CA LYS A 209 25.38 1.83 6.66
C LYS A 209 23.93 1.37 6.88
N GLY A 210 23.70 0.07 7.05
CA GLY A 210 22.37 -0.51 7.23
C GLY A 210 21.54 -0.58 5.96
N ILE A 211 22.16 -0.42 4.78
CA ILE A 211 21.48 -0.44 3.48
C ILE A 211 21.45 -1.88 2.96
N PRO A 212 20.29 -2.41 2.55
CA PRO A 212 20.18 -3.75 1.97
C PRO A 212 21.03 -3.89 0.71
N ARG A 213 21.89 -4.92 0.68
CA ARG A 213 22.68 -5.27 -0.49
C ARG A 213 21.79 -5.87 -1.58
N HIS A 214 22.25 -5.69 -2.82
CA HIS A 214 21.62 -6.28 -3.99
C HIS A 214 22.18 -7.68 -4.26
N LYS A 215 21.31 -8.60 -4.63
CA LYS A 215 21.67 -9.99 -4.94
C LYS A 215 20.86 -10.48 -6.12
N ASP A 216 21.52 -11.11 -7.08
CA ASP A 216 20.83 -11.82 -8.14
C ASP A 216 20.41 -13.20 -7.63
N ILE A 217 19.12 -13.51 -7.76
CA ILE A 217 18.61 -14.85 -7.51
C ILE A 217 18.22 -15.53 -8.81
N ARG A 218 18.59 -16.80 -8.92
CA ARG A 218 18.31 -17.65 -10.07
C ARG A 218 17.32 -18.74 -9.68
N MET A 219 16.31 -18.95 -10.51
CA MET A 219 15.33 -20.03 -10.29
C MET A 219 14.86 -20.63 -11.61
N LYS A 220 14.29 -21.84 -11.54
CA LYS A 220 13.67 -22.49 -12.70
C LYS A 220 12.48 -21.67 -13.21
N PRO A 221 12.22 -21.61 -14.54
CA PRO A 221 11.10 -20.85 -15.08
C PRO A 221 9.74 -21.23 -14.48
N GLN A 222 9.52 -22.51 -14.18
CA GLN A 222 8.27 -22.99 -13.57
C GLN A 222 8.06 -22.43 -12.16
N GLU A 223 9.12 -22.33 -11.36
CA GLU A 223 9.06 -21.77 -10.01
C GLU A 223 8.81 -20.25 -10.05
N PHE A 224 9.43 -19.55 -11.00
CA PHE A 224 9.18 -18.14 -11.24
C PHE A 224 7.70 -17.89 -11.58
N ILE A 225 7.14 -18.66 -12.52
CA ILE A 225 5.72 -18.57 -12.89
C ILE A 225 4.84 -18.90 -11.68
N ARG A 226 5.14 -19.96 -10.92
CA ARG A 226 4.38 -20.33 -9.72
C ARG A 226 4.37 -19.21 -8.67
N ARG A 227 5.51 -18.55 -8.44
CA ARG A 227 5.61 -17.38 -7.55
C ARG A 227 4.81 -16.20 -8.09
N PHE A 228 5.03 -15.84 -9.34
CA PHE A 228 4.34 -14.75 -10.01
C PHE A 228 2.82 -14.89 -9.97
N MET A 229 2.30 -16.09 -10.25
CA MET A 229 0.87 -16.36 -10.28
C MET A 229 0.18 -16.20 -8.92
N GLN A 230 0.90 -16.28 -7.80
CA GLN A 230 0.34 -16.01 -6.46
C GLN A 230 -0.06 -14.54 -6.27
N HIS A 231 0.39 -13.64 -7.14
CA HIS A 231 0.16 -12.20 -7.04
C HIS A 231 -0.88 -11.69 -8.05
N VAL A 232 -1.40 -12.60 -8.89
CA VAL A 232 -2.57 -12.32 -9.73
C VAL A 232 -3.79 -12.31 -8.83
N LEU A 233 -4.42 -11.14 -8.70
CA LEU A 233 -5.55 -10.95 -7.80
C LEU A 233 -6.84 -11.55 -8.39
N PRO A 234 -7.80 -11.95 -7.54
CA PRO A 234 -9.10 -12.44 -8.00
C PRO A 234 -9.80 -11.43 -8.91
N LYS A 235 -10.56 -11.91 -9.90
CA LYS A 235 -11.31 -11.06 -10.83
C LYS A 235 -12.17 -10.03 -10.08
N GLY A 236 -12.08 -8.77 -10.49
CA GLY A 236 -12.83 -7.65 -9.88
C GLY A 236 -12.36 -7.24 -8.47
N PHE A 237 -11.25 -7.79 -7.97
CA PHE A 237 -10.71 -7.38 -6.67
C PHE A 237 -10.03 -6.02 -6.77
N ARG A 238 -10.49 -5.03 -5.97
CA ARG A 238 -9.92 -3.69 -5.93
C ARG A 238 -8.65 -3.67 -5.07
N ARG A 239 -7.52 -3.34 -5.70
CA ARG A 239 -6.19 -3.25 -5.06
C ARG A 239 -6.01 -2.01 -4.17
N SER A 240 -6.78 -0.95 -4.40
CA SER A 240 -6.79 0.24 -3.54
C SER A 240 -8.21 0.53 -3.03
N ARG A 241 -8.31 0.98 -1.79
CA ARG A 241 -9.56 1.23 -1.06
C ARG A 241 -9.43 2.47 -0.19
N PHE A 242 -10.56 3.07 0.11
CA PHE A 242 -10.67 4.30 0.88
C PHE A 242 -11.55 4.08 2.11
N TYR A 243 -11.15 4.66 3.23
CA TYR A 243 -11.84 4.52 4.52
C TYR A 243 -11.88 5.88 5.24
N GLY A 244 -12.69 5.94 6.30
CA GLY A 244 -12.91 7.17 7.06
C GLY A 244 -13.45 8.28 6.16
N LEU A 245 -12.83 9.46 6.20
CA LEU A 245 -13.26 10.61 5.41
C LEU A 245 -13.22 10.40 3.90
N PHE A 246 -12.39 9.49 3.41
CA PHE A 246 -12.32 9.16 1.99
C PHE A 246 -13.29 8.05 1.57
N ALA A 247 -14.15 7.56 2.46
CA ALA A 247 -15.06 6.46 2.16
C ALA A 247 -16.22 6.88 1.23
N GLY A 248 -16.42 6.11 0.15
CA GLY A 248 -17.69 5.99 -0.58
C GLY A 248 -18.35 7.28 -1.05
N ALA A 249 -19.68 7.32 -0.98
CA ALA A 249 -20.54 8.40 -1.49
C ALA A 249 -20.26 9.77 -0.84
N GLN A 250 -19.78 9.76 0.41
CA GLN A 250 -19.44 10.97 1.14
C GLN A 250 -18.05 11.51 0.77
N ARG A 251 -17.25 10.79 -0.01
CA ARG A 251 -15.89 11.22 -0.33
C ARG A 251 -15.86 12.56 -1.06
N THR A 252 -16.77 12.77 -2.01
CA THR A 252 -16.84 14.03 -2.78
C THR A 252 -17.21 15.19 -1.86
N THR A 253 -18.26 15.01 -1.05
CA THR A 253 -18.72 16.03 -0.10
C THR A 253 -17.69 16.30 1.00
N SER A 254 -17.06 15.26 1.55
CA SER A 254 -15.98 15.39 2.55
C SER A 254 -14.77 16.12 1.96
N LYS A 255 -14.43 15.86 0.69
CA LYS A 255 -13.35 16.56 -0.01
C LYS A 255 -13.67 18.04 -0.17
N GLU A 256 -14.87 18.37 -0.65
CA GLU A 256 -15.32 19.76 -0.81
C GLU A 256 -15.34 20.50 0.52
N TYR A 257 -15.87 19.86 1.56
CA TYR A 257 -15.88 20.44 2.91
C TYR A 257 -14.47 20.69 3.43
N CYS A 258 -13.55 19.73 3.28
CA CYS A 258 -12.16 19.93 3.70
C CYS A 258 -11.48 21.05 2.90
N LYS A 259 -11.79 21.22 1.60
CA LYS A 259 -11.25 22.35 0.82
C LYS A 259 -11.70 23.70 1.37
N ILE A 260 -12.95 23.81 1.83
CA ILE A 260 -13.46 25.03 2.47
C ILE A 260 -12.75 25.23 3.81
N LEU A 261 -12.70 24.19 4.65
CA LEU A 261 -12.11 24.25 5.97
C LEU A 261 -10.62 24.61 5.95
N PHE A 262 -9.90 24.15 4.94
CA PHE A 262 -8.47 24.38 4.76
C PHE A 262 -8.15 25.43 3.68
N ALA A 263 -9.12 26.26 3.28
CA ALA A 263 -8.94 27.16 2.14
C ALA A 263 -7.73 28.10 2.26
N GLU A 264 -7.46 28.62 3.46
CA GLU A 264 -6.30 29.49 3.73
C GLU A 264 -4.98 28.71 3.65
N LEU A 265 -4.89 27.57 4.32
CA LEU A 265 -3.71 26.70 4.29
C LEU A 265 -3.44 26.12 2.90
N LEU A 266 -4.49 25.86 2.10
CA LEU A 266 -4.35 25.41 0.72
C LEU A 266 -3.74 26.47 -0.19
N LYS A 267 -3.98 27.77 0.06
CA LYS A 267 -3.31 28.85 -0.70
C LYS A 267 -1.79 28.79 -0.54
N GLU A 268 -1.30 28.43 0.63
CA GLU A 268 0.14 28.25 0.91
C GLU A 268 0.66 26.87 0.45
N PHE A 269 -0.16 25.83 0.57
CA PHE A 269 0.18 24.44 0.21
C PHE A 269 0.29 24.22 -1.31
N THR A 270 -0.38 25.05 -2.11
CA THR A 270 -0.32 24.98 -3.59
C THR A 270 1.06 25.33 -4.18
N GLY A 271 2.06 25.68 -3.36
CA GLY A 271 3.46 25.90 -3.77
C GLY A 271 4.28 24.66 -4.13
N SER A 272 3.67 23.47 -4.21
CA SER A 272 4.33 22.26 -4.70
C SER A 272 4.42 22.26 -6.23
N GLU A 273 5.36 23.03 -6.78
CA GLU A 273 5.72 23.03 -8.21
C GLU A 273 6.26 21.67 -8.71
N ARG A 274 6.37 20.65 -7.84
CA ARG A 274 6.98 19.35 -8.15
C ARG A 274 6.18 18.48 -9.12
N PHE A 275 4.95 18.85 -9.46
CA PHE A 275 4.11 18.07 -10.38
C PHE A 275 3.42 18.90 -11.48
N LYS A 276 4.03 20.03 -11.90
CA LYS A 276 3.87 20.54 -13.29
C LYS A 276 4.70 19.58 -14.17
N GLU A 277 4.25 18.87 -15.20
CA GLU A 277 3.21 19.11 -16.20
C GLU A 277 2.85 17.78 -16.92
N ASP A 278 1.75 17.85 -17.69
CA ASP A 278 1.33 16.98 -18.77
C ASP A 278 1.12 15.49 -18.48
N ALA A 279 -0.09 15.19 -18.00
CA ALA A 279 -0.75 13.97 -18.47
C ALA A 279 -0.85 14.05 -19.99
N TRP A 280 0.12 13.45 -20.71
CA TRP A 280 0.18 13.39 -22.17
C TRP A 280 -1.22 13.21 -22.73
N GLN A 281 -1.72 14.27 -23.36
CA GLN A 281 -2.93 14.22 -24.17
C GLN A 281 -2.44 14.01 -25.59
N PRO A 282 -2.86 12.92 -26.26
CA PRO A 282 -2.55 12.78 -27.67
C PRO A 282 -3.09 14.02 -28.40
N LYS A 283 -2.21 14.75 -29.11
CA LYS A 283 -2.69 15.70 -30.11
C LYS A 283 -3.41 14.88 -31.17
N VAL A 284 -4.70 15.12 -31.29
CA VAL A 284 -5.55 14.49 -32.29
C VAL A 284 -5.39 15.29 -33.57
N CYS A 285 -5.21 14.64 -34.71
CA CYS A 285 -5.15 15.33 -35.99
C CYS A 285 -6.53 15.93 -36.31
N ASP A 286 -6.61 17.24 -36.53
CA ASP A 286 -7.85 17.95 -36.85
C ASP A 286 -8.48 17.50 -38.18
N CYS A 287 -7.70 16.84 -39.05
CA CYS A 287 -8.17 16.34 -40.34
C CYS A 287 -8.76 14.91 -40.29
N CYS A 288 -8.23 14.02 -39.44
CA CYS A 288 -8.59 12.59 -39.49
C CYS A 288 -8.91 11.95 -38.15
N GLY A 289 -8.80 12.67 -37.04
CA GLY A 289 -9.15 12.13 -35.71
C GLY A 289 -8.16 11.10 -35.14
N TYR A 290 -7.08 10.77 -35.86
CA TYR A 290 -6.04 9.86 -35.37
C TYR A 290 -4.99 10.59 -34.54
N SER A 291 -4.46 9.91 -33.53
CA SER A 291 -3.37 10.41 -32.68
C SER A 291 -2.03 9.90 -33.17
N ASP A 292 -1.08 10.80 -33.36
CA ASP A 292 0.28 10.48 -33.78
C ASP A 292 1.19 10.23 -32.57
N PHE A 293 1.97 9.16 -32.59
CA PHE A 293 2.89 8.80 -31.51
C PHE A 293 4.29 9.30 -31.83
N LYS A 294 4.64 10.47 -31.29
CA LYS A 294 6.04 10.92 -31.28
C LYS A 294 6.77 10.31 -30.08
N ARG A 295 7.91 9.66 -30.32
CA ARG A 295 8.83 9.22 -29.26
C ARG A 295 9.36 10.48 -28.58
N GLY A 296 8.96 10.69 -27.33
CA GLY A 296 9.54 11.73 -26.46
C GLY A 296 10.92 11.31 -25.94
N GLN A 297 11.41 12.00 -24.91
CA GLN A 297 12.62 11.56 -24.21
C GLN A 297 12.44 10.16 -23.61
N ASP A 298 13.50 9.36 -23.67
CA ASP A 298 13.58 8.15 -22.85
C ASP A 298 13.51 8.59 -21.38
N ILE A 299 12.48 8.13 -20.68
CA ILE A 299 12.39 8.31 -19.23
C ILE A 299 13.64 7.64 -18.66
N GLN A 300 14.52 8.42 -18.02
CA GLN A 300 15.76 7.92 -17.45
C GLN A 300 15.53 6.55 -16.77
N ASN A 301 16.40 5.59 -17.09
CA ASN A 301 16.47 4.30 -16.42
C ASN A 301 16.86 4.43 -14.92
N GLU A 302 17.07 5.66 -14.45
CA GLU A 302 17.37 5.94 -13.06
C GLU A 302 16.22 5.45 -12.19
N ARG A 303 16.54 4.38 -11.47
CA ARG A 303 15.75 3.87 -10.36
C ARG A 303 15.45 5.09 -9.48
N PRO A 304 14.18 5.45 -9.23
CA PRO A 304 13.90 6.49 -8.24
C PRO A 304 14.61 6.09 -6.95
N PRO A 305 15.24 7.04 -6.25
CA PRO A 305 16.02 6.73 -5.07
C PRO A 305 15.18 5.87 -4.14
N PRO A 306 15.78 4.87 -3.48
CA PRO A 306 15.06 4.12 -2.45
C PRO A 306 14.43 5.14 -1.52
N ILE A 307 13.13 5.00 -1.25
CA ILE A 307 12.58 5.63 -0.06
C ILE A 307 13.29 4.91 1.08
N LEU A 308 14.34 5.54 1.61
CA LEU A 308 15.01 5.11 2.81
C LEU A 308 14.01 5.35 3.93
N PHE A 309 13.22 4.33 4.22
CA PHE A 309 12.56 4.22 5.52
C PHE A 309 13.69 3.97 6.52
N HIS A 310 14.21 5.03 7.14
CA HIS A 310 15.12 4.86 8.27
C HIS A 310 14.30 4.28 9.42
N TYR A 311 14.41 2.96 9.60
CA TYR A 311 13.80 2.22 10.70
C TYR A 311 14.56 2.57 11.97
N GLN A 312 14.17 3.65 12.66
CA GLN A 312 14.62 3.90 14.03
C GLN A 312 13.82 3.00 14.98
N GLY A 313 14.33 1.81 15.26
CA GLY A 313 13.74 0.88 16.23
C GLY A 313 14.05 -0.59 15.91
N ARG A 314 14.14 -1.44 16.95
CA ARG A 314 14.34 -2.89 16.82
C ARG A 314 13.28 -3.46 15.86
N ARG A 315 13.72 -3.94 14.69
CA ARG A 315 12.86 -4.66 13.76
C ARG A 315 12.39 -5.95 14.43
N LEU A 316 11.11 -6.04 14.73
CA LEU A 316 10.45 -7.35 14.81
C LEU A 316 10.28 -7.79 13.35
N HIS A 317 11.15 -8.66 12.88
CA HIS A 317 10.99 -9.32 11.59
C HIS A 317 9.83 -10.31 11.69
N ALA A 318 8.88 -10.25 10.75
CA ALA A 318 7.74 -11.17 10.65
C ALA A 318 8.11 -12.51 10.01
#